data_AF-A0A926KXF9-F1
#
_entry.id   AF-A0A926KXF9-F1
#
_cell.length_a   1.000
_cell.length_b   1.000
_cell.length_c   1.000
_cell.angle_alpha   90.00
_cell.angle_beta   90.00
_cell.angle_gamma   90.00
#
_symmetry.space_group_name_H-M   'P 1'
#
loop_
_entity.id
_entity.type
_entity.pdbx_description
1 polymer ?
#
loop_
_entity_poly.entity_id
_entity_poly.type
_entity_poly.pdbx_seq_one_letter_code
_entity_poly.pdbx_strand_id
1 'polypeptide(L)'
;MKMISIFFLISMSLFVIYQFQRPILTENNAIIKAKEYMQVINKKMNADIDSQKLAEYCVLTNDTVWNKIIGNRQWSVMVDGYGVDIQANTGEFVQMIGPLDGVITELPQ
;
A
#
# COMPACT_ATOMS: atom_id res chain seq x y z
N MET A 1 -24.79 -18.88 25.79
CA MET A 1 -24.00 -19.13 24.56
C MET A 1 -24.60 -18.50 23.32
N LYS A 2 -25.88 -18.75 22.94
CA LYS A 2 -26.49 -18.20 21.71
C LYS A 2 -26.41 -16.67 21.57
N MET A 3 -26.68 -15.92 22.64
CA MET A 3 -26.58 -14.44 22.61
C MET A 3 -25.15 -13.94 22.34
N ILE A 4 -24.14 -14.55 22.96
CA ILE A 4 -22.73 -14.18 22.76
C ILE A 4 -22.32 -14.42 21.30
N SER A 5 -22.73 -15.55 20.71
CA SER A 5 -22.47 -15.85 19.30
C SER A 5 -23.13 -14.85 18.36
N ILE A 6 -24.35 -14.39 18.67
CA ILE A 6 -25.05 -13.36 17.87
C ILE A 6 -24.31 -12.02 17.95
N PHE A 7 -23.87 -11.60 19.13
CA PHE A 7 -23.08 -10.36 19.28
C PHE A 7 -21.78 -10.42 18.48
N PHE A 8 -21.10 -11.57 18.49
CA PHE A 8 -19.88 -11.75 17.70
C PHE A 8 -20.15 -11.67 16.19
N LEU A 9 -21.23 -12.29 15.72
CA LEU A 9 -21.64 -12.21 14.32
C LEU A 9 -21.94 -10.77 13.89
N ILE A 10 -22.69 -10.02 14.71
CA ILE A 10 -22.99 -8.60 14.43
C ILE A 10 -21.71 -7.78 14.37
N SER A 11 -20.80 -7.95 15.33
CA SER A 11 -19.51 -7.26 15.33
C SER A 11 -18.67 -7.59 14.09
N MET A 12 -18.66 -8.85 13.67
CA MET A 12 -17.94 -9.29 12.49
C MET A 12 -18.55 -8.71 11.20
N SER A 13 -19.88 -8.69 11.08
CA SER A 13 -20.56 -8.05 9.95
C SER A 13 -20.27 -6.55 9.87
N LEU A 14 -20.29 -5.84 11.01
CA LEU A 14 -19.94 -4.41 11.06
C LEU A 14 -18.49 -4.17 10.63
N PHE A 15 -17.56 -5.01 11.06
CA PHE A 15 -16.16 -4.93 10.66
C PHE A 15 -15.99 -5.11 9.15
N VAL A 16 -16.66 -6.10 8.55
CA VAL A 16 -16.62 -6.32 7.10
C VAL A 16 -17.15 -5.12 6.33
N ILE A 17 -18.32 -4.58 6.74
CA ILE A 17 -18.92 -3.39 6.11
C ILE A 17 -17.96 -2.20 6.20
N TYR A 18 -17.37 -1.97 7.37
CA TYR A 18 -16.39 -0.92 7.58
C TYR A 18 -15.22 -1.02 6.59
N GLN A 19 -14.66 -2.23 6.40
CA GLN A 19 -13.53 -2.44 5.49
C GLN A 19 -13.88 -2.16 4.02
N PHE A 20 -15.10 -2.49 3.59
CA PHE A 20 -15.58 -2.16 2.24
C PHE A 20 -15.77 -0.67 2.01
N GLN A 21 -16.28 0.04 3.02
CA GLN A 21 -16.55 1.48 2.92
C GLN A 21 -15.30 2.33 3.13
N ARG A 22 -14.23 1.76 3.69
CA ARG A 22 -13.00 2.48 3.97
C ARG A 22 -12.42 3.06 2.66
N PRO A 23 -12.29 4.39 2.54
CA PRO A 23 -11.78 5.01 1.33
C PRO A 23 -10.33 4.59 1.10
N ILE A 24 -9.97 4.51 -0.18
CA ILE A 24 -8.58 4.30 -0.62
C ILE A 24 -8.01 5.60 -1.15
N LEU A 25 -6.68 5.69 -1.14
CA LEU A 25 -5.96 6.74 -1.83
C LEU A 25 -6.31 6.74 -3.31
N THR A 26 -6.36 7.95 -3.88
CA THR A 26 -6.39 8.13 -5.33
C THR A 26 -5.03 7.75 -5.93
N GLU A 27 -5.02 7.45 -7.23
CA GLU A 27 -3.80 7.15 -7.97
C GLU A 27 -2.73 8.23 -7.79
N ASN A 28 -3.11 9.50 -7.92
CA ASN A 28 -2.21 10.63 -7.71
C ASN A 28 -1.61 10.68 -6.30
N ASN A 29 -2.43 10.43 -5.28
CA ASN A 29 -1.95 10.41 -3.89
C ASN A 29 -0.99 9.23 -3.64
N ALA A 30 -1.25 8.08 -4.27
CA ALA A 30 -0.36 6.93 -4.22
C ALA A 30 0.99 7.23 -4.89
N ILE A 31 0.99 7.88 -6.06
CA ILE A 31 2.22 8.31 -6.75
C ILE A 31 3.02 9.29 -5.90
N ILE A 32 2.36 10.29 -5.30
CA ILE A 32 3.02 11.26 -4.42
C ILE A 32 3.69 10.53 -3.24
N LYS A 33 2.97 9.61 -2.59
CA LYS A 33 3.51 8.80 -1.48
C LYS A 33 4.70 7.93 -1.90
N ALA A 34 4.63 7.29 -3.07
CA ALA A 34 5.74 6.48 -3.59
C ALA A 34 7.01 7.32 -3.75
N LYS A 35 6.87 8.53 -4.33
CA LYS A 35 7.99 9.47 -4.49
C LYS A 35 8.55 9.94 -3.16
N GLU A 36 7.70 10.21 -2.16
CA GLU A 36 8.14 10.53 -0.80
C GLU A 36 9.01 9.39 -0.21
N TYR A 37 8.60 8.13 -0.37
CA TYR A 37 9.37 6.98 0.12
C TYR A 37 10.71 6.79 -0.61
N MET A 38 10.74 7.00 -1.92
CA MET A 38 11.99 7.00 -2.68
C MET A 38 12.96 8.07 -2.21
N GLN A 39 12.47 9.27 -1.89
CA GLN A 39 13.32 10.34 -1.35
C GLN A 39 13.94 9.95 0.00
N VAL A 40 13.18 9.27 0.87
CA VAL A 40 13.70 8.75 2.14
C VAL A 40 14.81 7.74 1.89
N ILE A 41 14.61 6.81 0.94
CA ILE A 41 15.60 5.78 0.60
C ILE A 41 16.85 6.40 -0.02
N ASN A 42 16.72 7.32 -0.98
CA ASN A 42 17.84 8.06 -1.55
C ASN A 42 18.68 8.74 -0.46
N LYS A 43 18.01 9.43 0.47
CA LYS A 43 18.68 10.16 1.54
C LYS A 43 19.44 9.25 2.51
N LYS A 44 18.89 8.09 2.85
CA LYS A 44 19.42 7.21 3.90
C LYS A 44 20.34 6.10 3.40
N MET A 45 20.10 5.62 2.18
CA MET A 45 20.88 4.55 1.56
C MET A 45 21.86 5.06 0.51
N ASN A 46 21.91 6.39 0.29
CA ASN A 46 22.70 7.01 -0.77
C ASN A 46 22.39 6.37 -2.14
N ALA A 47 21.10 6.09 -2.36
CA ALA A 47 20.60 5.59 -3.63
C ALA A 47 20.42 6.74 -4.62
N ASP A 48 20.73 6.51 -5.89
CA ASP A 48 20.67 7.51 -6.98
C ASP A 48 19.40 7.33 -7.81
N ILE A 49 18.24 7.26 -7.15
CA ILE A 49 16.96 7.01 -7.83
C ILE A 49 16.32 8.34 -8.25
N ASP A 50 15.88 8.48 -9.50
CA ASP A 50 15.17 9.68 -9.94
C ASP A 50 13.70 9.67 -9.51
N SER A 51 13.45 10.13 -8.27
CA SER A 51 12.10 10.29 -7.72
C SER A 51 11.23 11.34 -8.45
N GLN A 52 11.82 12.20 -9.28
CA GLN A 52 11.07 13.21 -10.03
C GLN A 52 10.51 12.68 -11.35
N LYS A 53 11.11 11.62 -11.88
CA LYS A 53 10.62 10.92 -13.08
C LYS A 53 9.13 10.62 -13.00
N LEU A 54 8.46 10.69 -14.14
CA LEU A 54 7.05 10.34 -14.22
C LEU A 54 6.89 8.86 -13.85
N ALA A 55 5.82 8.55 -13.11
CA ALA A 55 5.49 7.17 -12.80
C ALA A 55 5.21 6.43 -14.11
N GLU A 56 5.86 5.28 -14.29
CA GLU A 56 5.68 4.41 -15.45
C GLU A 56 4.31 3.73 -15.39
N TYR A 57 3.89 3.33 -14.18
CA TYR A 57 2.53 2.91 -13.90
C TYR A 57 2.15 3.16 -12.43
N CYS A 58 0.85 3.19 -12.18
CA CYS A 58 0.25 3.10 -10.85
C CYS A 58 -0.97 2.19 -10.95
N VAL A 59 -0.92 1.03 -10.28
CA VAL A 59 -1.98 0.01 -10.39
C VAL A 59 -2.43 -0.41 -9.01
N LEU A 60 -3.75 -0.49 -8.82
CA LEU A 60 -4.32 -1.05 -7.60
C LEU A 60 -4.16 -2.58 -7.66
N THR A 61 -3.17 -3.07 -6.93
CA THR A 61 -2.91 -4.49 -6.77
C THR A 61 -3.75 -5.04 -5.63
N ASN A 62 -3.90 -6.37 -5.61
CA ASN A 62 -4.68 -7.04 -4.60
C ASN A 62 -6.15 -6.54 -4.52
N ASP A 63 -6.78 -6.07 -5.60
CA ASP A 63 -8.19 -5.61 -5.57
C ASP A 63 -9.23 -6.74 -5.64
N THR A 64 -9.02 -7.81 -4.88
CA THR A 64 -9.97 -8.93 -4.78
C THR A 64 -10.99 -8.70 -3.66
N VAL A 65 -12.12 -9.41 -3.70
CA VAL A 65 -13.14 -9.37 -2.64
C VAL A 65 -12.53 -9.69 -1.27
N TRP A 66 -11.68 -10.71 -1.19
CA TRP A 66 -11.04 -11.10 0.07
C TRP A 66 -10.10 -10.03 0.58
N ASN A 67 -9.29 -9.43 -0.30
CA ASN A 67 -8.38 -8.36 0.07
C ASN A 67 -9.11 -7.07 0.50
N LYS A 68 -10.29 -6.79 -0.07
CA LYS A 68 -11.19 -5.73 0.43
C LYS A 68 -11.64 -6.01 1.86
N ILE A 69 -12.05 -7.24 2.16
CA ILE A 69 -12.52 -7.66 3.49
C ILE A 69 -11.42 -7.54 4.54
N ILE A 70 -10.22 -8.03 4.24
CA ILE A 70 -9.09 -8.00 5.19
C ILE A 70 -8.34 -6.66 5.19
N GLY A 71 -8.70 -5.73 4.30
CA GLY A 71 -8.05 -4.42 4.19
C GLY A 71 -6.63 -4.46 3.64
N ASN A 72 -6.29 -5.44 2.80
CA ASN A 72 -4.96 -5.65 2.22
C ASN A 72 -4.90 -5.25 0.73
N ARG A 73 -5.61 -4.19 0.37
CA ARG A 73 -5.48 -3.60 -0.98
C ARG A 73 -4.23 -2.73 -1.01
N GLN A 74 -3.49 -2.78 -2.11
CA GLN A 74 -2.22 -2.07 -2.24
C GLN A 74 -2.18 -1.31 -3.56
N TRP A 75 -1.51 -0.17 -3.57
CA TRP A 75 -1.08 0.48 -4.80
C TRP A 75 0.34 0.02 -5.09
N SER A 76 0.59 -0.42 -6.32
CA SER A 76 1.94 -0.65 -6.83
C SER A 76 2.27 0.46 -7.83
N VAL A 77 3.30 1.24 -7.52
CA VAL A 77 3.74 2.39 -8.30
C VAL A 77 5.15 2.15 -8.80
N MET A 78 5.37 2.23 -10.11
CA MET A 78 6.72 2.12 -10.67
C MET A 78 7.27 3.49 -11.04
N VAL A 79 8.43 3.82 -10.49
CA VAL A 79 9.16 5.06 -10.78
C VAL A 79 10.63 4.72 -10.92
N ASP A 80 11.21 5.10 -12.05
CA ASP A 80 12.63 4.93 -12.36
C ASP A 80 13.16 3.49 -12.19
N GLY A 81 12.39 2.51 -12.66
CA GLY A 81 12.77 1.10 -12.51
C GLY A 81 12.55 0.49 -11.11
N TYR A 82 12.04 1.26 -10.14
CA TYR A 82 11.68 0.77 -8.81
C TYR A 82 10.16 0.67 -8.65
N GLY A 83 9.69 -0.49 -8.22
CA GLY A 83 8.31 -0.69 -7.78
C GLY A 83 8.17 -0.34 -6.31
N VAL A 84 7.16 0.45 -5.95
CA VAL A 84 6.84 0.82 -4.56
C VAL A 84 5.42 0.38 -4.27
N ASP A 85 5.28 -0.52 -3.30
CA ASP A 85 3.99 -0.99 -2.84
C ASP A 85 3.58 -0.26 -1.56
N ILE A 86 2.34 0.22 -1.56
CA ILE A 86 1.79 1.09 -0.53
C ILE A 86 0.40 0.61 -0.17
N GLN A 87 0.06 0.57 1.12
CA GLN A 87 -1.29 0.25 1.57
C GLN A 87 -2.31 1.23 0.98
N ALA A 88 -3.31 0.73 0.27
CA ALA A 88 -4.26 1.59 -0.44
C ALA A 88 -5.11 2.43 0.51
N ASN A 89 -5.34 1.95 1.73
CA ASN A 89 -6.21 2.58 2.71
C ASN A 89 -5.50 3.57 3.66
N THR A 90 -4.21 3.37 3.93
CA THR A 90 -3.43 4.18 4.88
C THR A 90 -2.35 5.01 4.19
N GLY A 91 -1.89 4.59 3.01
CA GLY A 91 -0.69 5.15 2.41
C GLY A 91 0.59 4.68 3.04
N GLU A 92 0.56 3.67 3.93
CA GLU A 92 1.76 3.13 4.58
C GLU A 92 2.62 2.35 3.60
N PHE A 93 3.93 2.50 3.72
CA PHE A 93 4.93 1.73 2.99
C PHE A 93 4.78 0.24 3.27
N VAL A 94 4.75 -0.58 2.22
CA VAL A 94 4.77 -2.04 2.33
C VAL A 94 6.15 -2.56 1.93
N GLN A 95 6.59 -2.21 0.73
CA GLN A 95 7.89 -2.61 0.22
C GLN A 95 8.31 -1.75 -0.98
N MET A 96 9.60 -1.80 -1.30
CA MET A 96 10.15 -1.31 -2.56
C MET A 96 10.98 -2.41 -3.19
N ILE A 97 10.79 -2.62 -4.49
CA ILE A 97 11.48 -3.64 -5.29
C ILE A 97 12.30 -2.92 -6.36
N GLY A 98 13.61 -3.14 -6.33
CA GLY A 98 14.55 -2.62 -7.33
C GLY A 98 14.81 -3.60 -8.48
N PRO A 99 15.47 -3.13 -9.56
CA PRO A 99 15.65 -3.88 -10.81
C PRO A 99 16.58 -5.11 -10.73
N LEU A 100 17.29 -5.33 -9.63
CA LEU A 100 18.20 -6.46 -9.40
C LEU A 100 17.76 -7.33 -8.20
N ASP A 101 16.46 -7.51 -8.02
CA ASP A 101 15.83 -8.25 -6.90
C ASP A 101 16.13 -7.68 -5.50
N GLY A 102 16.57 -6.42 -5.43
CA GLY A 102 16.71 -5.71 -4.16
C GLY A 102 15.34 -5.40 -3.57
N VAL A 103 15.00 -6.00 -2.44
CA VAL A 103 13.73 -5.76 -1.74
C VAL A 103 14.00 -4.99 -0.44
N ILE A 104 13.36 -3.84 -0.31
CA ILE A 104 13.33 -3.03 0.92
C ILE A 104 11.94 -3.21 1.53
N THR A 105 11.85 -3.93 2.64
CA THR A 105 10.56 -4.19 3.33
C THR A 105 10.27 -3.20 4.45
N GLU A 106 11.26 -2.38 4.83
CA GLU A 106 11.13 -1.37 5.87
C GLU A 106 11.87 -0.11 5.47
N LEU A 107 11.30 1.05 5.80
CA LEU A 107 12.01 2.32 5.57
C LEU A 107 13.21 2.40 6.52
N PRO A 108 14.40 2.78 6.02
CA PRO A 108 15.57 2.96 6.87
C PRO A 108 15.30 4.04 7.94
N GLN A 109 15.79 3.85 9.16
CA GLN A 109 15.63 4.78 10.30
C GLN A 109 16.56 5.98 10.26
#